data_AF-A0A6L8T3E4-F1
#
_entry.id   AF-A0A6L8T3E4-F1
#
_cell.length_a   1.000
_cell.length_b   1.000
_cell.length_c   1.000
_cell.angle_alpha   90.00
_cell.angle_beta   90.00
_cell.angle_gamma   90.00
#
_symmetry.space_group_name_H-M   'P 1'
#
loop_
_entity.id
_entity.type
_entity.pdbx_description
1 polymer ?
#
loop_
_entity_poly.entity_id
_entity_poly.type
_entity_poly.pdbx_seq_one_letter_code
_entity_poly.pdbx_strand_id
1 'polypeptide(L)'
;MKKSTAKKSWIMTAIIYAIVFAVFNLLVFVIAKEKNGVFWMSYAFMCLAFVIQIVSMLLALRTLETETVFMGIPLASLSLYYFFAAIFVGAVFMFFQNAPFKLALVLQVLVLAVYVIVAILALMSRDVVQDVNDNLKENVEAIKTLTVDVDVFIPQVNDPALKKALKKLSETIKYSDPMSNAAVADIEDQIMQTVNELRINIENSRNTEAIQTCKDIEVLFMQRNSLLKATK
;
A
#
# COMPACT_ATOMS: atom_id res chain seq x y z
N MET A 1 4.43 -14.14 -20.85
CA MET A 1 3.16 -13.98 -21.61
C MET A 1 2.10 -13.06 -20.96
N LYS A 2 2.16 -12.69 -19.67
CA LYS A 2 1.11 -11.92 -18.96
C LYS A 2 0.97 -10.43 -19.35
N LYS A 3 2.02 -9.82 -19.95
CA LYS A 3 2.07 -8.38 -20.29
C LYS A 3 1.23 -7.99 -21.52
N SER A 4 0.98 -8.93 -22.44
CA SER A 4 0.25 -8.66 -23.70
C SER A 4 -1.27 -8.57 -23.52
N THR A 5 -1.83 -9.31 -22.57
CA THR A 5 -3.28 -9.32 -22.28
C THR A 5 -3.72 -8.06 -21.54
N ALA A 6 -2.90 -7.55 -20.60
CA ALA A 6 -3.17 -6.31 -19.89
C ALA A 6 -3.23 -5.09 -20.83
N LYS A 7 -2.27 -4.97 -21.77
CA LYS A 7 -2.25 -3.88 -22.76
C LYS A 7 -3.47 -3.89 -23.69
N LYS A 8 -3.92 -5.09 -24.11
CA LYS A 8 -5.11 -5.26 -24.94
C LYS A 8 -6.40 -4.92 -24.16
N SER A 9 -6.48 -5.30 -22.89
CA SER A 9 -7.61 -4.96 -22.01
C SER A 9 -7.71 -3.45 -21.78
N TRP A 10 -6.59 -2.76 -21.56
CA TRP A 10 -6.55 -1.31 -21.38
C TRP A 10 -7.06 -0.54 -22.60
N ILE A 11 -6.60 -0.92 -23.80
CA ILE A 11 -7.04 -0.30 -25.05
C ILE A 11 -8.55 -0.45 -25.20
N MET A 12 -9.10 -1.64 -24.89
CA MET A 12 -10.55 -1.86 -24.92
C MET A 12 -11.29 -1.00 -23.89
N THR A 13 -10.80 -0.88 -22.65
CA THR A 13 -11.44 -0.01 -21.64
C THR A 13 -11.37 1.47 -22.01
N ALA A 14 -10.26 1.94 -22.57
CA ALA A 14 -10.12 3.31 -23.05
C ALA A 14 -11.07 3.59 -24.23
N ILE A 15 -11.24 2.64 -25.15
CA ILE A 15 -12.21 2.74 -26.25
C ILE A 15 -13.65 2.81 -25.70
N ILE A 16 -14.00 1.98 -24.72
CA ILE A 16 -15.32 2.02 -24.08
C ILE A 16 -15.56 3.39 -23.44
N TYR A 17 -14.58 3.93 -22.70
CA TYR A 17 -14.69 5.27 -22.11
C TYR A 17 -14.83 6.38 -23.15
N ALA A 18 -14.10 6.30 -24.27
CA ALA A 18 -14.21 7.25 -25.36
C ALA A 18 -15.60 7.21 -26.01
N ILE A 19 -16.17 6.01 -26.20
CA ILE A 19 -17.54 5.85 -26.72
C ILE A 19 -18.55 6.44 -25.72
N VAL A 20 -18.44 6.13 -24.43
CA VAL A 20 -19.32 6.68 -23.39
C VAL A 20 -19.24 8.21 -23.37
N PHE A 21 -18.03 8.77 -23.47
CA PHE A 21 -17.84 10.21 -23.54
C PHE A 21 -18.47 10.83 -24.81
N ALA A 22 -18.32 10.18 -25.97
CA ALA A 22 -18.92 10.63 -27.22
C ALA A 22 -20.46 10.60 -27.16
N VAL A 23 -21.05 9.52 -26.64
CA VAL A 23 -22.49 9.39 -26.43
C VAL A 23 -22.99 10.44 -25.43
N PHE A 24 -22.26 10.65 -24.33
CA PHE A 24 -22.58 11.69 -23.35
C PHE A 24 -22.62 13.08 -23.99
N ASN A 25 -21.61 13.44 -24.78
CA ASN A 25 -21.57 14.71 -25.49
C ASN A 25 -22.78 14.85 -26.43
N LEU A 26 -23.06 13.82 -27.24
CA LEU A 26 -24.22 13.82 -28.12
C LEU A 26 -25.51 14.06 -27.34
N LEU A 27 -25.73 13.34 -26.24
CA LEU A 27 -26.92 13.50 -25.39
C LEU A 27 -27.03 14.92 -24.84
N VAL A 28 -25.95 15.46 -24.26
CA VAL A 28 -25.94 16.80 -23.68
C VAL A 28 -26.30 17.87 -24.72
N PHE A 29 -25.71 17.80 -25.93
CA PHE A 29 -25.97 18.80 -26.97
C PHE A 29 -27.33 18.66 -27.65
N VAL A 30 -27.89 17.44 -27.72
CA VAL A 30 -29.24 17.19 -28.25
C VAL A 30 -30.32 17.63 -27.27
N ILE A 31 -30.12 17.37 -25.98
CA ILE A 31 -31.12 17.65 -24.93
C ILE A 31 -31.12 19.13 -24.54
N ALA A 32 -29.96 19.78 -24.53
CA ALA A 32 -29.85 21.17 -24.11
C ALA A 32 -30.42 22.15 -25.14
N LYS A 33 -31.62 22.66 -24.83
CA LYS A 33 -32.35 23.64 -25.65
C LYS A 33 -31.66 25.00 -25.67
N GLU A 34 -31.15 25.44 -24.52
CA GLU A 34 -30.45 26.72 -24.38
C GLU A 34 -29.03 26.52 -23.81
N LYS A 35 -28.07 27.29 -24.33
CA LYS A 35 -26.64 27.19 -24.01
C LYS A 35 -26.20 28.42 -23.21
N ASN A 36 -26.79 28.59 -22.03
CA ASN A 36 -26.48 29.71 -21.14
C ASN A 36 -25.17 29.49 -20.36
N GLY A 37 -24.77 30.44 -19.50
CA GLY A 37 -23.55 30.32 -18.70
C GLY A 37 -23.55 29.13 -17.73
N VAL A 38 -24.72 28.75 -17.19
CA VAL A 38 -24.88 27.60 -16.27
C VAL A 38 -24.65 26.28 -17.02
N PHE A 39 -25.11 26.19 -18.26
CA PHE A 39 -24.86 25.05 -19.14
C PHE A 39 -23.37 24.82 -19.36
N TRP A 40 -22.63 25.86 -19.81
CA TRP A 40 -21.20 25.73 -20.09
C TRP A 40 -20.37 25.42 -18.84
N MET A 41 -20.71 26.02 -17.70
CA MET A 41 -20.07 25.68 -16.42
C MET A 41 -20.30 24.21 -16.07
N SER A 42 -21.56 23.76 -16.06
CA SER A 42 -21.91 22.39 -15.69
C SER A 42 -21.26 21.38 -16.62
N TYR A 43 -21.21 21.70 -17.92
CA TYR A 43 -20.52 20.90 -18.92
C TYR A 43 -19.01 20.78 -18.62
N ALA A 44 -18.36 21.88 -18.22
CA ALA A 44 -16.95 21.87 -17.86
C ALA A 44 -16.67 20.98 -16.64
N PHE A 45 -17.51 21.04 -15.59
CA PHE A 45 -17.36 20.16 -14.42
C PHE A 45 -17.64 18.69 -14.75
N MET A 46 -18.60 18.40 -15.63
CA MET A 46 -18.83 17.03 -16.11
C MET A 46 -17.64 16.48 -16.90
N CYS A 47 -17.06 17.29 -17.79
CA CYS A 47 -15.83 16.92 -18.50
C CYS A 47 -14.67 16.72 -17.53
N LEU A 48 -14.54 17.58 -16.52
CA LEU A 48 -13.54 17.44 -15.47
C LEU A 48 -13.71 16.11 -14.71
N ALA A 49 -14.94 15.69 -14.42
CA ALA A 49 -15.22 14.42 -13.77
C ALA A 49 -14.76 13.22 -14.62
N PHE A 50 -14.94 13.25 -15.95
CA PHE A 50 -14.38 12.23 -16.85
C PHE A 50 -12.85 12.19 -16.78
N VAL A 51 -12.19 13.35 -16.79
CA VAL A 51 -10.73 13.43 -16.67
C VAL A 51 -10.25 12.87 -15.35
N ILE A 52 -10.87 13.28 -14.23
CA ILE A 52 -10.56 12.79 -12.89
C ILE A 52 -10.69 11.26 -12.83
N GLN A 53 -11.77 10.70 -13.39
CA GLN A 53 -11.99 9.26 -13.40
C GLN A 53 -10.89 8.51 -14.18
N ILE A 54 -10.47 9.03 -15.34
CA ILE A 54 -9.39 8.44 -16.14
C ILE A 54 -8.06 8.52 -15.38
N VAL A 55 -7.76 9.66 -14.77
CA VAL A 55 -6.54 9.86 -13.97
C VAL A 55 -6.51 8.92 -12.76
N SER A 56 -7.61 8.81 -12.01
CA SER A 56 -7.70 7.89 -10.86
C SER A 56 -7.53 6.44 -11.28
N MET A 57 -8.09 6.04 -12.44
CA MET A 57 -7.89 4.71 -13.00
C MET A 57 -6.43 4.46 -13.42
N LEU A 58 -5.78 5.45 -14.03
CA LEU A 58 -4.35 5.39 -14.39
C LEU A 58 -3.46 5.22 -13.15
N LEU A 59 -3.74 5.98 -12.09
CA LEU A 59 -3.00 5.91 -10.83
C LEU A 59 -3.19 4.54 -10.18
N ALA A 60 -4.42 4.04 -10.06
CA ALA A 60 -4.71 2.73 -9.49
C ALA A 60 -4.01 1.58 -10.23
N LEU A 61 -3.83 1.68 -11.55
CA LEU A 61 -3.14 0.66 -12.32
C LEU A 61 -1.62 0.69 -12.13
N ARG A 62 -1.00 1.88 -12.02
CA ARG A 62 0.42 1.96 -11.67
C ARG A 62 0.71 1.30 -10.32
N THR A 63 -0.24 1.35 -9.39
CA THR A 63 -0.13 0.72 -8.08
C THR A 63 -0.33 -0.80 -8.08
N LEU A 64 -0.88 -1.37 -9.14
CA LEU A 64 -1.05 -2.83 -9.29
C LEU A 64 0.21 -3.53 -9.83
N GLU A 65 1.16 -2.79 -10.42
CA GLU A 65 2.44 -3.34 -10.88
C GLU A 65 3.44 -3.51 -9.72
N THR A 66 3.29 -2.75 -8.63
CA THR A 66 3.98 -2.96 -7.36
C THR A 66 3.15 -3.90 -6.49
N GLU A 67 3.78 -4.81 -5.75
CA GLU A 67 3.12 -5.83 -4.93
C GLU A 67 2.37 -5.26 -3.69
N THR A 68 2.02 -3.97 -3.74
CA THR A 68 1.30 -3.17 -2.75
C THR A 68 -0.17 -2.99 -3.16
N VAL A 69 -0.76 -4.09 -3.64
CA VAL A 69 -2.09 -4.23 -4.24
C VAL A 69 -3.24 -3.82 -3.29
N PHE A 70 -2.95 -3.59 -2.00
CA PHE A 70 -4.00 -3.43 -1.00
C PHE A 70 -4.74 -2.09 -1.02
N MET A 71 -4.25 -1.05 -1.71
CA MET A 71 -4.84 0.31 -1.60
C MET A 71 -5.02 1.14 -2.89
N GLY A 72 -4.75 0.60 -4.07
CA GLY A 72 -5.13 1.26 -5.35
C GLY A 72 -6.63 1.19 -5.66
N ILE A 73 -7.29 0.14 -5.19
CA ILE A 73 -8.72 -0.17 -5.44
C ILE A 73 -9.68 0.81 -4.74
N PRO A 74 -9.45 1.25 -3.48
CA PRO A 74 -10.29 2.25 -2.83
C PRO A 74 -10.37 3.57 -3.61
N LEU A 75 -9.25 4.04 -4.19
CA LEU A 75 -9.22 5.32 -4.90
C LEU A 75 -10.00 5.29 -6.22
N ALA A 76 -9.85 4.22 -7.02
CA ALA A 76 -10.61 4.04 -8.25
C ALA A 76 -12.11 3.79 -8.00
N SER A 77 -12.44 3.15 -6.88
CA SER A 77 -13.83 2.93 -6.47
C SER A 77 -14.47 4.24 -6.01
N LEU A 78 -13.74 5.04 -5.21
CA LEU A 78 -14.17 6.36 -4.74
C LEU A 78 -14.40 7.33 -5.91
N SER A 79 -13.51 7.33 -6.90
CA SER A 79 -13.64 8.20 -8.07
C SER A 79 -14.89 7.87 -8.89
N LEU A 80 -15.33 6.61 -8.92
CA LEU A 80 -16.56 6.21 -9.60
C LEU A 80 -17.81 6.81 -8.93
N TYR A 81 -17.86 6.85 -7.59
CA TYR A 81 -18.96 7.50 -6.87
C TYR A 81 -18.99 9.01 -7.12
N TYR A 82 -17.83 9.66 -7.09
CA TYR A 82 -17.72 11.07 -7.45
C TYR A 82 -18.16 11.31 -8.90
N PHE A 83 -17.76 10.46 -9.84
CA PHE A 83 -18.12 10.57 -11.26
C PHE A 83 -19.65 10.56 -11.44
N PHE A 84 -20.35 9.58 -10.87
CA PHE A 84 -21.81 9.54 -10.97
C PHE A 84 -22.48 10.71 -10.26
N ALA A 85 -21.99 11.13 -9.10
CA ALA A 85 -22.52 12.30 -8.39
C ALA A 85 -22.33 13.60 -9.21
N ALA A 86 -21.15 13.82 -9.79
CA ALA A 86 -20.84 14.99 -10.59
C ALA A 86 -21.66 15.05 -11.89
N ILE A 87 -21.82 13.90 -12.57
CA ILE A 87 -22.70 13.80 -13.76
C ILE A 87 -24.16 14.05 -13.37
N PHE A 88 -24.64 13.50 -12.26
CA PHE A 88 -26.01 13.72 -11.81
C PHE A 88 -26.27 15.19 -11.46
N VAL A 89 -25.41 15.79 -10.64
CA VAL A 89 -25.54 17.21 -10.25
C VAL A 89 -25.43 18.13 -11.47
N GLY A 90 -24.46 17.88 -12.36
CA GLY A 90 -24.33 18.64 -13.60
C GLY A 90 -25.57 18.51 -14.49
N ALA A 91 -26.16 17.31 -14.58
CA ALA A 91 -27.34 17.08 -15.41
C ALA A 91 -28.54 17.83 -14.85
N VAL A 92 -28.77 17.77 -13.53
CA VAL A 92 -29.82 18.53 -12.85
C VAL A 92 -29.70 20.02 -13.16
N PHE A 93 -28.50 20.62 -13.03
CA PHE A 93 -28.33 22.05 -13.35
C PHE A 93 -28.43 22.37 -14.84
N MET A 94 -28.13 21.43 -15.73
CA MET A 94 -28.36 21.58 -17.17
C MET A 94 -29.83 21.56 -17.57
N PHE A 95 -30.67 20.77 -16.88
CA PHE A 95 -32.12 20.73 -17.11
C PHE A 95 -32.85 21.88 -16.43
N PHE A 96 -32.46 22.21 -15.19
CA PHE A 96 -33.05 23.29 -14.40
C PHE A 96 -32.26 24.59 -14.56
N GLN A 97 -32.24 25.11 -15.78
CA GLN A 97 -31.47 26.31 -16.15
C GLN A 97 -31.94 27.61 -15.49
N ASN A 98 -33.10 27.58 -14.81
CA ASN A 98 -33.63 28.70 -14.01
C ASN A 98 -32.89 28.91 -12.68
N ALA A 99 -31.97 28.00 -12.30
CA ALA A 99 -31.20 28.12 -11.08
C ALA A 99 -30.15 29.26 -11.15
N PRO A 100 -29.89 29.97 -10.04
CA PRO A 100 -28.84 30.98 -10.00
C PRO A 100 -27.46 30.37 -10.29
N PHE A 101 -26.69 31.01 -11.18
CA PHE A 101 -25.34 30.58 -11.55
C PHE A 101 -24.43 30.33 -10.33
N LYS A 102 -24.52 31.20 -9.31
CA LYS A 102 -23.74 31.06 -8.06
C LYS A 102 -24.09 29.78 -7.30
N LEU A 103 -25.36 29.38 -7.29
CA LEU A 103 -25.81 28.18 -6.59
C LEU A 103 -25.28 26.91 -7.27
N ALA A 104 -25.37 26.87 -8.61
CA ALA A 104 -24.84 25.76 -9.40
C ALA A 104 -23.32 25.60 -9.20
N LEU A 105 -22.59 26.73 -9.20
CA LEU A 105 -21.15 26.74 -8.95
C LEU A 105 -20.79 26.17 -7.57
N VAL A 106 -21.44 26.69 -6.52
CA VAL A 106 -21.14 26.30 -5.13
C VAL A 106 -21.35 24.80 -4.94
N LEU A 107 -22.44 24.24 -5.47
CA LEU A 107 -22.73 22.82 -5.31
C LEU A 107 -21.76 21.92 -6.09
N GLN A 108 -21.39 22.29 -7.32
CA GLN A 108 -20.41 21.52 -8.10
C GLN A 108 -19.01 21.58 -7.47
N VAL A 109 -18.61 22.75 -6.98
CA VAL A 109 -17.33 22.92 -6.25
C VAL A 109 -17.34 22.12 -4.94
N LEU A 110 -18.45 22.11 -4.21
CA LEU A 110 -18.56 21.36 -2.95
C LEU A 110 -18.39 19.86 -3.18
N VAL A 111 -19.07 19.30 -4.18
CA VAL A 111 -18.93 17.87 -4.54
C VAL A 111 -17.49 17.54 -4.94
N LEU A 112 -16.83 18.41 -5.72
CA LEU A 112 -15.42 18.24 -6.06
C LEU A 112 -14.51 18.33 -4.83
N ALA A 113 -14.73 19.29 -3.93
CA ALA A 113 -13.92 19.49 -2.73
C ALA A 113 -14.00 18.27 -1.79
N VAL A 114 -15.21 17.74 -1.56
CA VAL A 114 -15.40 16.52 -0.77
C VAL A 114 -14.62 15.37 -1.38
N TYR A 115 -14.70 15.18 -2.70
CA TYR A 115 -13.93 14.13 -3.36
C TYR A 115 -12.42 14.31 -3.20
N VAL A 116 -11.90 15.54 -3.38
CA VAL A 116 -10.46 15.82 -3.22
C VAL A 116 -9.99 15.54 -1.80
N ILE A 117 -10.76 15.93 -0.78
CA ILE A 117 -10.42 15.65 0.63
C ILE A 117 -10.34 14.14 0.88
N VAL A 118 -11.36 13.38 0.46
CA VAL A 118 -11.38 11.93 0.67
C VAL A 118 -10.29 11.24 -0.14
N ALA A 119 -9.99 11.71 -1.35
CA ALA A 119 -8.89 11.21 -2.16
C ALA A 119 -7.53 11.43 -1.50
N ILE A 120 -7.29 12.61 -0.91
CA ILE A 120 -6.05 12.89 -0.15
C ILE A 120 -5.95 11.98 1.06
N LEU A 121 -7.02 11.82 1.84
CA LEU A 121 -7.03 10.92 3.00
C LEU A 121 -6.72 9.47 2.61
N ALA A 122 -7.31 8.99 1.51
CA ALA A 122 -7.05 7.65 0.99
C ALA A 122 -5.58 7.48 0.54
N LEU A 123 -4.98 8.53 -0.05
CA LEU A 123 -3.56 8.52 -0.40
C LEU A 123 -2.66 8.54 0.84
N MET A 124 -2.98 9.32 1.87
CA MET A 124 -2.19 9.34 3.11
C MET A 124 -2.25 8.00 3.87
N SER A 125 -3.41 7.35 3.92
CA SER A 125 -3.52 6.01 4.51
C SER A 125 -2.70 4.96 3.75
N ARG A 126 -2.50 5.16 2.45
CA ARG A 126 -1.68 4.28 1.62
C ARG A 126 -0.20 4.34 1.98
N ASP A 127 0.34 5.52 2.23
CA ASP A 127 1.76 5.68 2.56
C ASP A 127 2.09 5.00 3.90
N VAL A 128 1.19 5.11 4.89
CA VAL A 128 1.36 4.47 6.21
C VAL A 128 1.32 2.94 6.15
N VAL A 129 0.40 2.36 5.37
CA VAL A 129 0.28 0.89 5.28
C VAL A 129 1.39 0.27 4.42
N GLN A 130 1.87 1.00 3.41
CA GLN A 130 2.97 0.54 2.58
C GLN A 130 4.29 0.48 3.38
N ASP A 131 4.55 1.48 4.22
CA ASP A 131 5.71 1.50 5.12
C ASP A 131 5.69 0.30 6.09
N VAL A 132 4.54 0.01 6.72
CA VAL A 132 4.42 -1.16 7.61
C VAL A 132 4.64 -2.49 6.87
N ASN A 133 4.17 -2.62 5.63
CA ASN A 133 4.27 -3.87 4.89
C ASN A 133 5.66 -4.11 4.28
N ASP A 134 6.37 -3.06 3.87
CA ASP A 134 7.74 -3.16 3.35
C ASP A 134 8.71 -3.51 4.49
N ASN A 135 8.56 -2.90 5.68
CA ASN A 135 9.30 -3.30 6.89
C ASN A 135 9.01 -4.77 7.29
N LEU A 136 7.76 -5.23 7.18
CA LEU A 136 7.42 -6.63 7.48
C LEU A 136 8.04 -7.63 6.50
N LYS A 137 8.14 -7.30 5.20
CA LYS A 137 8.80 -8.17 4.22
C LYS A 137 10.31 -8.22 4.44
N GLU A 138 10.93 -7.09 4.75
CA GLU A 138 12.36 -7.02 5.08
C GLU A 138 12.67 -7.85 6.33
N ASN A 139 11.79 -7.81 7.34
CA ASN A 139 11.93 -8.60 8.56
C ASN A 139 11.77 -10.12 8.34
N VAL A 140 10.88 -10.57 7.45
CA VAL A 140 10.73 -12.01 7.10
C VAL A 140 11.99 -12.55 6.41
N GLU A 141 12.57 -11.80 5.47
CA GLU A 141 13.81 -12.22 4.80
C GLU A 141 15.00 -12.18 5.76
N ALA A 142 15.09 -11.17 6.63
CA ALA A 142 16.14 -11.03 7.64
C ALA A 142 16.15 -12.19 8.65
N ILE A 143 14.98 -12.63 9.14
CA ILE A 143 14.90 -13.80 10.04
C ILE A 143 15.34 -15.09 9.32
N LYS A 144 15.10 -15.19 8.02
CA LYS A 144 15.50 -16.35 7.22
C LYS A 144 17.01 -16.39 6.95
N THR A 145 17.66 -15.24 6.84
CA THR A 145 19.12 -15.14 6.68
C THR A 145 19.88 -15.24 8.00
N LEU A 146 19.25 -14.95 9.14
CA LEU A 146 19.87 -15.01 10.47
C LEU A 146 20.50 -16.37 10.81
N THR A 147 19.93 -17.49 10.33
CA THR A 147 20.57 -18.81 10.51
C THR A 147 21.92 -18.88 9.79
N VAL A 148 22.01 -18.32 8.58
CA VAL A 148 23.26 -18.26 7.80
C VAL A 148 24.29 -17.40 8.51
N ASP A 149 23.88 -16.24 9.04
CA ASP A 149 24.78 -15.34 9.75
C ASP A 149 25.37 -15.98 11.01
N VAL A 150 24.55 -16.70 11.79
CA VAL A 150 25.02 -17.43 12.98
C VAL A 150 25.91 -18.62 12.62
N ASP A 151 25.59 -19.36 11.57
CA ASP A 151 26.38 -20.52 11.11
C ASP A 151 27.79 -20.10 10.66
N VAL A 152 27.95 -18.89 10.10
CA VAL A 152 29.24 -18.33 9.70
C VAL A 152 30.18 -18.11 10.90
N PHE A 153 29.65 -17.90 12.11
CA PHE A 153 30.48 -17.69 13.30
C PHE A 153 30.99 -19.00 13.93
N ILE A 154 30.30 -20.12 13.75
CA ILE A 154 30.68 -21.43 14.32
C ILE A 154 32.12 -21.87 13.98
N PRO A 155 32.62 -21.73 12.74
CA PRO A 155 34.01 -22.07 12.41
C PRO A 155 35.03 -21.03 12.90
N GLN A 156 34.61 -19.81 13.20
CA GLN A 156 35.51 -18.71 13.61
C GLN A 156 35.87 -18.75 15.10
N VAL A 157 35.09 -19.49 15.88
CA VAL A 157 35.26 -19.61 17.33
C VAL A 157 36.08 -20.84 17.71
N ASN A 158 37.13 -20.63 18.51
CA ASN A 158 37.97 -21.69 19.07
C ASN A 158 37.46 -22.22 20.42
N ASP A 159 36.68 -21.42 21.15
CA ASP A 159 36.15 -21.80 22.46
C ASP A 159 35.04 -22.87 22.34
N PRO A 160 35.20 -24.05 22.99
CA PRO A 160 34.22 -25.13 22.89
C PRO A 160 32.83 -24.79 23.46
N ALA A 161 32.77 -23.94 24.49
CA ALA A 161 31.52 -23.56 25.15
C ALA A 161 30.72 -22.57 24.29
N LEU A 162 31.39 -21.57 23.71
CA LEU A 162 30.77 -20.64 22.77
C LEU A 162 30.35 -21.35 21.48
N LYS A 163 31.15 -22.29 20.97
CA LYS A 163 30.77 -23.10 19.81
C LYS A 163 29.52 -23.94 20.05
N LYS A 164 29.34 -24.46 21.26
CA LYS A 164 28.12 -25.17 21.67
C LYS A 164 26.92 -24.22 21.76
N ALA A 165 27.10 -23.01 22.30
CA ALA A 165 26.05 -22.00 22.37
C ALA A 165 25.58 -21.56 20.98
N LEU A 166 26.51 -21.27 20.06
CA LEU A 166 26.19 -20.89 18.68
C LEU A 166 25.44 -21.98 17.91
N LYS A 167 25.84 -23.26 18.08
CA LYS A 167 25.10 -24.39 17.48
C LYS A 167 23.66 -24.48 17.99
N LYS A 168 23.47 -24.30 19.30
CA LYS A 168 22.13 -24.31 19.91
C LYS A 168 21.27 -23.14 19.44
N LEU A 169 21.88 -21.96 19.29
CA LEU A 169 21.22 -20.80 18.73
C LEU A 169 20.80 -21.04 17.26
N SER A 170 21.70 -21.58 16.43
CA SER A 170 21.40 -21.94 15.04
C SER A 170 20.22 -22.91 14.94
N GLU A 171 20.17 -23.95 15.80
CA GLU A 171 19.01 -24.84 15.88
C GLU A 171 17.72 -24.10 16.28
N THR A 172 17.78 -23.21 17.27
CA THR A 172 16.63 -22.40 17.70
C THR A 172 16.07 -21.55 16.56
N ILE A 173 16.92 -20.88 15.79
CA ILE A 173 16.50 -20.05 14.66
C ILE A 173 15.93 -20.95 13.55
N LYS A 174 16.60 -22.06 13.22
CA LYS A 174 16.19 -22.99 12.16
C LYS A 174 14.83 -23.63 12.40
N TYR A 175 14.48 -23.90 13.66
CA TYR A 175 13.19 -24.47 14.05
C TYR A 175 12.16 -23.42 14.50
N SER A 176 12.46 -22.12 14.36
CA SER A 176 11.50 -21.06 14.67
C SER A 176 10.39 -20.96 13.61
N ASP A 177 9.23 -20.40 13.98
CA ASP A 177 8.12 -20.20 13.04
C ASP A 177 8.54 -19.13 12.00
N PRO A 178 8.58 -19.44 10.69
CA PRO A 178 9.02 -18.49 9.66
C PRO A 178 8.02 -17.34 9.42
N MET A 179 6.85 -17.37 10.06
CA MET A 179 5.84 -16.34 9.94
C MET A 179 6.24 -15.09 10.75
N SER A 180 6.11 -13.91 10.17
CA SER A 180 6.19 -12.61 10.87
C SER A 180 4.88 -11.84 10.68
N ASN A 181 4.55 -10.98 11.64
CA ASN A 181 3.40 -10.08 11.61
C ASN A 181 3.70 -8.80 12.41
N ALA A 182 2.82 -7.81 12.32
CA ALA A 182 3.00 -6.51 12.99
C ALA A 182 3.17 -6.61 14.53
N ALA A 183 2.62 -7.66 15.17
CA ALA A 183 2.73 -7.84 16.61
C ALA A 183 4.11 -8.35 17.06
N VAL A 184 4.95 -8.81 16.13
CA VAL A 184 6.30 -9.28 16.43
C VAL A 184 7.40 -8.42 15.81
N ALA A 185 7.07 -7.33 15.13
CA ALA A 185 8.05 -6.44 14.52
C ALA A 185 9.07 -5.91 15.56
N ASP A 186 8.58 -5.39 16.69
CA ASP A 186 9.43 -4.84 17.75
C ASP A 186 10.41 -5.87 18.35
N ILE A 187 10.01 -7.14 18.42
CA ILE A 187 10.87 -8.20 18.97
C ILE A 187 11.84 -8.73 17.90
N GLU A 188 11.46 -8.71 16.64
CA GLU A 188 12.36 -9.03 15.52
C GLU A 188 13.48 -7.99 15.38
N ASP A 189 13.17 -6.71 15.53
CA ASP A 189 14.19 -5.64 15.55
C ASP A 189 15.19 -5.83 16.70
N GLN A 190 14.70 -6.18 17.90
CA GLN A 190 15.55 -6.49 19.04
C GLN A 190 16.44 -7.71 18.78
N ILE A 191 15.92 -8.75 18.11
CA ILE A 191 16.71 -9.91 17.71
C ILE A 191 17.85 -9.48 16.76
N MET A 192 17.57 -8.66 15.75
CA MET A 192 18.59 -8.19 14.81
C MET A 192 19.69 -7.38 15.49
N GLN A 193 19.31 -6.46 16.39
CA GLN A 193 20.27 -5.68 17.17
C GLN A 193 21.16 -6.58 18.04
N THR A 194 20.55 -7.55 18.73
CA THR A 194 21.26 -8.47 19.63
C THR A 194 22.19 -9.42 18.85
N VAL A 195 21.83 -9.81 17.62
CA VAL A 195 22.72 -10.60 16.75
C VAL A 195 23.90 -9.78 16.26
N ASN A 196 23.71 -8.49 15.97
CA ASN A 196 24.85 -7.62 15.64
C ASN A 196 25.78 -7.43 16.87
N GLU A 197 25.23 -7.35 18.08
CA GLU A 197 26.04 -7.37 19.32
C GLU A 197 26.81 -8.68 19.47
N LEU A 198 26.18 -9.83 19.16
CA LEU A 198 26.85 -11.13 19.16
C LEU A 198 28.07 -11.12 18.21
N ARG A 199 27.91 -10.58 17.00
CA ARG A 199 29.00 -10.42 16.03
C ARG A 199 30.15 -9.59 16.61
N ILE A 200 29.83 -8.43 17.20
CA ILE A 200 30.81 -7.55 17.84
C ILE A 200 31.55 -8.27 18.98
N ASN A 201 30.83 -9.04 19.80
CA ASN A 201 31.42 -9.79 20.91
C ASN A 201 32.37 -10.90 20.43
N ILE A 202 32.04 -11.56 19.31
CA ILE A 202 32.90 -12.58 18.68
C ILE A 202 34.15 -11.94 18.07
N GLU A 203 33.99 -10.84 17.33
CA GLU A 203 35.12 -10.10 16.72
C GLU A 203 36.10 -9.59 17.79
N ASN A 204 35.59 -9.15 18.96
CA ASN A 204 36.41 -8.68 20.08
C ASN A 204 36.88 -9.81 21.01
N SER A 205 36.69 -11.09 20.65
CA SER A 205 37.10 -12.26 21.45
C SER A 205 36.52 -12.30 22.87
N ARG A 206 35.35 -11.69 23.09
CA ARG A 206 34.65 -11.64 24.39
C ARG A 206 33.75 -12.85 24.57
N ASN A 207 34.36 -14.03 24.70
CA ASN A 207 33.64 -15.30 24.66
C ASN A 207 32.53 -15.44 25.72
N THR A 208 32.74 -14.91 26.93
CA THR A 208 31.74 -14.95 28.01
C THR A 208 30.52 -14.08 27.70
N GLU A 209 30.73 -12.88 27.16
CA GLU A 209 29.66 -11.97 26.72
C GLU A 209 28.92 -12.57 25.53
N ALA A 210 29.63 -13.11 24.54
CA ALA A 210 29.03 -13.77 23.38
C ALA A 210 28.15 -14.97 23.76
N ILE A 211 28.55 -15.79 24.75
CA ILE A 211 27.73 -16.89 25.27
C ILE A 211 26.44 -16.35 25.91
N GLN A 212 26.51 -15.22 26.62
CA GLN A 212 25.33 -14.61 27.22
C GLN A 212 24.41 -14.05 26.14
N THR A 213 24.94 -13.31 25.17
CA THR A 213 24.19 -12.79 24.03
C THR A 213 23.48 -13.92 23.26
N CYS A 214 24.12 -15.09 23.08
CA CYS A 214 23.45 -16.25 22.47
C CYS A 214 22.19 -16.68 23.24
N LYS A 215 22.24 -16.71 24.57
CA LYS A 215 21.08 -17.06 25.42
C LYS A 215 20.00 -16.00 25.34
N ASP A 216 20.38 -14.73 25.31
CA ASP A 216 19.43 -13.62 25.23
C ASP A 216 18.67 -13.68 23.90
N ILE A 217 19.34 -13.97 22.79
CA ILE A 217 18.70 -14.20 21.49
C ILE A 217 17.73 -15.41 21.55
N GLU A 218 18.12 -16.53 22.18
CA GLU A 218 17.22 -17.68 22.36
C GLU A 218 15.93 -17.29 23.12
N VAL A 219 16.04 -16.44 24.15
CA VAL A 219 14.89 -15.93 24.92
C VAL A 219 13.98 -15.06 24.05
N LEU A 220 14.55 -14.17 23.24
CA LEU A 220 13.79 -13.34 22.31
C LEU A 220 13.04 -14.19 21.28
N PHE A 221 13.65 -15.25 20.75
CA PHE A 221 12.96 -16.19 19.85
C PHE A 221 11.81 -16.94 20.54
N MET A 222 11.96 -17.32 21.83
CA MET A 222 10.87 -17.93 22.59
C MET A 222 9.70 -16.97 22.79
N GLN A 223 9.98 -15.71 23.15
CA GLN A 223 8.98 -14.66 23.31
C GLN A 223 8.26 -14.37 21.99
N ARG A 224 9.01 -14.24 20.89
CA ARG A 224 8.49 -14.08 19.53
C ARG A 224 7.52 -15.21 19.17
N ASN A 225 7.93 -16.46 19.37
CA ASN A 225 7.09 -17.62 19.07
C ASN A 225 5.82 -17.67 19.94
N SER A 226 5.88 -17.19 21.19
CA SER A 226 4.71 -17.07 22.06
C SER A 226 3.73 -16.00 21.55
N LEU A 227 4.24 -14.83 21.13
CA LEU A 227 3.44 -13.76 20.56
C LEU A 227 2.77 -14.19 19.24
N LEU A 228 3.49 -14.90 18.37
CA LEU A 228 2.93 -15.47 17.14
C LEU A 228 1.79 -16.45 17.42
N LYS A 229 1.88 -17.24 18.49
CA LYS A 229 0.78 -18.15 18.89
C LYS A 229 -0.44 -17.40 19.42
N ALA A 230 -0.23 -16.29 20.14
CA ALA A 230 -1.31 -15.48 20.70
C ALA A 230 -2.04 -14.63 19.64
N THR A 231 -1.39 -14.37 18.50
CA THR A 231 -1.88 -13.51 17.41
C THR A 231 -2.30 -14.28 16.16
N LYS A 232 -2.33 -15.61 16.22
CA LYS A 232 -2.85 -16.50 15.17
C LYS A 232 -4.37 -16.48 15.09
#